data_AF-W5SMP3-F1
#
_entry.id   AF-W5SMP3-F1
#
_cell.length_a   1.000
_cell.length_b   1.000
_cell.length_c   1.000
_cell.angle_alpha   90.00
_cell.angle_beta   90.00
_cell.angle_gamma   90.00
#
_symmetry.space_group_name_H-M   'P 1'
#
loop_
_entity.id
_entity.type
_entity.pdbx_description
1 polymer ?
#
loop_
_entity_poly.entity_id
_entity_poly.type
_entity_poly.pdbx_seq_one_letter_code
_entity_poly.pdbx_strand_id
1 'polypeptide(L)' 'MRAMAKDGKFVAKKDEDKSAFAINGSVASAVNKVLSTLIIAIRNRVDEGLKEINKVLGEIKQGEGSVAKINE' A
#
# COMPACT_ATOMS: atom_id res chain seq x y z
N MET A 1 -14.46 0.95 -9.55
CA MET A 1 -13.45 1.75 -10.28
C MET A 1 -13.99 2.97 -11.01
N ARG A 2 -15.31 3.09 -11.29
CA ARG A 2 -15.89 4.26 -11.98
C ARG A 2 -15.39 5.59 -11.40
N ALA A 3 -15.47 5.78 -10.09
CA ALA A 3 -15.05 7.01 -9.41
C ALA A 3 -13.56 7.38 -9.53
N MET A 4 -12.68 6.43 -9.85
CA MET A 4 -11.24 6.66 -9.99
C MET A 4 -10.83 6.82 -11.47
N ALA A 5 -11.75 6.62 -12.41
CA ALA A 5 -11.49 6.81 -13.82
C ALA A 5 -11.62 8.29 -14.19
N LYS A 6 -10.78 8.77 -15.12
CA LYS A 6 -10.74 10.18 -15.58
C LYS A 6 -12.13 10.74 -15.92
N ASP A 7 -12.92 9.98 -16.68
CA ASP A 7 -14.27 10.38 -17.11
C ASP A 7 -15.38 9.66 -16.33
N GLY A 8 -15.05 9.18 -15.14
CA GLY A 8 -15.96 8.46 -14.25
C GLY A 8 -17.07 9.35 -13.70
N LYS A 9 -18.32 9.08 -14.07
CA LYS A 9 -19.49 9.82 -13.59
C LYS A 9 -20.57 8.88 -13.06
N PHE A 10 -21.35 9.39 -12.12
CA PHE A 10 -22.54 8.76 -11.60
C PHE A 10 -23.75 9.60 -12.00
N VAL A 11 -24.84 8.93 -12.37
CA VAL A 11 -26.07 9.58 -12.84
C VAL A 11 -27.11 9.48 -11.75
N ALA A 12 -27.83 10.56 -11.50
CA ALA A 12 -29.03 10.61 -10.68
C ALA A 12 -30.20 11.13 -11.52
N LYS A 13 -31.43 10.92 -11.06
CA LYS A 13 -32.60 11.51 -11.73
C LYS A 13 -32.53 13.03 -11.58
N LYS A 14 -33.15 13.71 -12.55
CA LYS A 14 -33.29 15.17 -12.51
C LYS A 14 -34.06 15.57 -11.23
N ASP A 15 -33.61 16.64 -10.59
CA ASP A 15 -34.20 17.21 -9.37
C ASP A 15 -34.16 16.28 -8.13
N GLU A 16 -33.24 15.29 -8.12
CA GLU A 16 -33.02 14.37 -6.99
C GLU A 16 -31.70 14.66 -6.24
N ASP A 17 -31.63 15.81 -5.56
CA ASP A 17 -30.39 16.29 -4.92
C ASP A 17 -29.84 15.35 -3.81
N LYS A 18 -30.72 14.54 -3.21
CA LYS A 18 -30.34 13.59 -2.14
C LYS A 18 -29.44 12.46 -2.65
N SER A 19 -29.54 12.07 -3.93
CA SER A 19 -28.71 10.99 -4.48
C SER A 19 -27.24 11.38 -4.48
N ALA A 20 -26.92 12.66 -4.69
CA ALA A 20 -25.53 13.13 -4.73
C ALA A 20 -24.79 12.82 -3.41
N PHE A 21 -25.42 13.04 -2.26
CA PHE A 21 -24.82 12.75 -0.96
C PHE A 21 -24.60 11.25 -0.74
N ALA A 22 -25.59 10.42 -1.07
CA ALA A 22 -25.50 8.98 -0.92
C ALA A 22 -24.43 8.36 -1.85
N ILE A 23 -24.37 8.84 -3.10
CA ILE A 23 -23.36 8.44 -4.09
C ILE A 23 -21.97 8.84 -3.59
N ASN A 24 -21.78 10.09 -3.19
CA ASN A 24 -20.48 10.60 -2.76
C ASN A 24 -19.96 9.85 -1.52
N GLY A 25 -20.82 9.63 -0.51
CA GLY A 25 -20.44 8.87 0.68
C GLY A 25 -20.02 7.43 0.36
N SER A 26 -20.82 6.75 -0.47
CA SER A 26 -20.55 5.37 -0.88
C SER A 26 -19.25 5.25 -1.70
N VAL A 27 -19.06 6.18 -2.64
CA VAL A 27 -17.88 6.26 -3.49
C VAL A 27 -16.62 6.55 -2.68
N ALA A 28 -16.67 7.56 -1.80
CA ALA A 28 -15.53 7.91 -0.94
C ALA A 28 -15.12 6.71 -0.06
N SER A 29 -16.08 6.02 0.55
CA SER A 29 -15.80 4.81 1.33
C SER A 29 -15.13 3.71 0.49
N ALA A 30 -15.65 3.45 -0.71
CA ALA A 30 -15.11 2.42 -1.59
C ALA A 30 -13.68 2.74 -2.05
N VAL A 31 -13.43 3.98 -2.49
CA VAL A 31 -12.10 4.44 -2.92
C VAL A 31 -11.10 4.37 -1.76
N ASN A 32 -11.48 4.85 -0.57
CA ASN A 32 -10.62 4.81 0.61
C ASN A 32 -10.26 3.38 1.00
N LYS A 33 -11.22 2.43 0.95
CA LYS A 33 -10.95 1.02 1.25
C LYS A 33 -9.95 0.43 0.27
N VAL A 34 -10.15 0.62 -1.03
CA VAL A 34 -9.25 0.10 -2.07
C VAL A 34 -7.84 0.66 -1.92
N LEU A 35 -7.71 1.98 -1.76
CA LEU A 35 -6.40 2.61 -1.59
C LEU A 35 -5.72 2.14 -0.30
N SER A 36 -6.46 2.02 0.81
CA SER A 36 -5.90 1.54 2.08
C SER A 36 -5.37 0.12 1.97
N THR A 37 -6.13 -0.78 1.33
CA THR A 37 -5.67 -2.16 1.08
C THR A 37 -4.42 -2.19 0.22
N LEU A 38 -4.37 -1.38 -0.86
CA LEU A 38 -3.19 -1.29 -1.72
C LEU A 38 -1.97 -0.78 -0.97
N ILE A 39 -2.13 0.26 -0.14
CA ILE A 39 -1.04 0.80 0.69
C ILE A 39 -0.51 -0.28 1.65
N ILE A 40 -1.38 -1.04 2.31
CA ILE A 40 -0.98 -2.12 3.22
C ILE A 40 -0.24 -3.22 2.45
N ALA A 41 -0.74 -3.62 1.29
CA ALA A 41 -0.09 -4.64 0.46
C ALA A 41 1.32 -4.22 0.03
N ILE A 42 1.48 -2.97 -0.43
CA ILE A 42 2.79 -2.41 -0.80
C ILE A 42 3.71 -2.37 0.42
N ARG A 43 3.22 -1.90 1.56
CA ARG A 43 4.01 -1.83 2.80
C ARG A 43 4.50 -3.20 3.22
N ASN A 44 3.63 -4.20 3.27
CA ASN A 44 4.00 -5.56 3.65
C ASN A 44 5.09 -6.12 2.73
N ARG A 45 4.97 -5.90 1.41
CA ARG A 45 5.97 -6.36 0.45
C ARG A 45 7.32 -5.65 0.61
N VAL A 46 7.30 -4.34 0.88
CA VAL A 46 8.52 -3.56 1.15
C VAL A 46 9.16 -4.03 2.46
N ASP A 47 8.37 -4.25 3.51
CA ASP A 47 8.83 -4.71 4.81
C ASP A 47 9.49 -6.10 4.73
N GLU A 48 8.93 -7.02 3.94
CA GLU A 48 9.55 -8.32 3.63
C GLU A 48 10.93 -8.15 2.98
N GLY A 49 11.03 -7.33 1.92
CA GLY A 49 12.30 -7.08 1.26
C GLY A 49 13.35 -6.42 2.17
N LEU A 50 12.94 -5.47 3.01
CA LEU A 50 13.83 -4.84 3.99
C LEU A 50 14.32 -5.82 5.06
N LYS A 51 13.49 -6.79 5.48
CA LYS A 51 13.91 -7.85 6.41
C LYS A 51 14.97 -8.75 5.80
N GLU A 52 14.83 -9.12 4.53
CA GLU A 52 15.83 -9.91 3.81
C GLU A 52 17.16 -9.18 3.70
N ILE A 53 17.14 -7.89 3.31
CA ILE A 53 18.33 -7.05 3.27
C ILE A 53 19.03 -6.99 4.63
N ASN A 54 18.27 -6.76 5.71
CA ASN A 54 18.81 -6.72 7.06
C ASN A 54 19.46 -8.04 7.49
N LYS A 55 18.88 -9.19 7.09
CA LYS A 55 19.45 -10.51 7.38
C LYS A 55 20.81 -10.68 6.70
N VAL A 56 20.88 -10.41 5.39
CA VAL A 56 22.12 -10.51 4.60
C VAL A 56 23.20 -9.58 5.17
N LEU A 57 22.85 -8.33 5.50
CA LEU A 57 23.78 -7.39 6.12
C LEU A 57 24.29 -7.88 7.49
N GLY A 58 23.44 -8.54 8.27
CA GLY A 58 23.82 -9.14 9.56
C GLY A 58 24.81 -10.28 9.39
N GLU A 59 24.58 -11.17 8.41
CA GLU A 59 25.48 -12.29 8.08
C GLU A 59 26.85 -11.80 7.61
N ILE A 60 26.90 -10.78 6.74
CA ILE A 60 28.16 -10.17 6.28
C ILE A 60 28.96 -9.61 7.48
N LYS A 61 28.31 -8.84 8.36
CA LYS A 61 28.96 -8.29 9.56
C LYS A 61 29.54 -9.37 10.47
N GLN A 62 28.84 -10.50 10.62
CA GLN A 62 29.33 -11.62 11.42
C GLN A 62 30.51 -12.33 10.74
N GLY A 63 30.43 -12.54 9.43
CA GLY A 63 31.50 -13.14 8.63
C GLY A 63 32.80 -12.32 8.67
N GLU A 64 32.71 -11.00 8.56
CA GLU A 64 33.87 -10.09 8.70
C GLU A 64 34.55 -10.23 10.07
N GLY A 65 33.76 -10.31 11.15
CA GLY A 65 34.28 -10.51 12.50
C GLY A 65 34.88 -11.91 12.73
N SER A 66 34.35 -12.94 12.08
CA SER A 66 34.91 -14.29 12.12
C SER A 66 36.24 -14.37 11.37
N VAL A 67 36.34 -13.83 10.16
CA VAL A 67 37.60 -13.83 9.37
C VAL A 67 38.71 -13.05 10.05
N ALA A 68 38.39 -11.98 10.78
CA ALA A 68 39.38 -11.26 11.57
C ALA A 68 39.95 -12.11 12.73
N LYS A 69 39.12 -12.96 13.38
CA LYS A 69 39.53 -13.78 14.54
C LYS A 69 40.29 -15.07 14.19
N ILE A 70 40.17 -15.58 12.97
CA ILE A 70 40.95 -16.76 12.52
C ILE A 70 42.34 -16.40 12.02
N ASN A 71 42.63 -15.12 11.79
CA ASN A 71 43.91 -14.64 11.27
C ASN A 71 44.81 -14.00 12.34
N GLU A 72 44.47 -14.12 13.63
CA GLU A 72 45.23 -13.62 14.79
C GLU A 72 45.74 -14.79 15.65
#